data_AF-A0A2R4NZA6-F1
#
_entry.id   AF-A0A2R4NZA6-F1
#
_cell.length_a   1.000
_cell.length_b   1.000
_cell.length_c   1.000
_cell.angle_alpha   90.00
_cell.angle_beta   90.00
_cell.angle_gamma   90.00
#
_symmetry.space_group_name_H-M   'P 1'
#
loop_
_entity.id
_entity.type
_entity.pdbx_description
1 polymer ?
#
loop_
_entity_poly.entity_id
_entity_poly.type
_entity_poly.pdbx_seq_one_letter_code
_entity_poly.pdbx_strand_id
1 'polypeptide(L)'
;MDINDLYSSLVFVPIVLAILLMIFAGKRNIKVYLSKFDLVGLHLIFPLVIFPIFVAIFCAVCEYFDVSNDDGLTYIFYTMLFIIAIYAIFGFYVCIRYNHGFLNCFWALLLRFNFMTPLVYLLFLGGKGRDKNGNKITPENVKNLSLFGELKFSLYNMIVFRKIHDKDKFAGRDEINSNDKALISKEV
;
A
#
# COMPACT_ATOMS: atom_id res chain seq x y z
N MET A 1 19.98 -4.19 33.11
CA MET A 1 18.73 -3.89 32.37
C MET A 1 17.79 -5.01 32.70
N ASP A 2 16.64 -4.71 33.32
CA ASP A 2 15.69 -5.73 33.74
C ASP A 2 15.06 -6.42 32.52
N ILE A 3 14.62 -7.66 32.69
CA ILE A 3 13.98 -8.43 31.60
C ILE A 3 12.74 -7.68 31.08
N ASN A 4 11.99 -7.02 31.98
CA ASN A 4 10.85 -6.17 31.60
C ASN A 4 11.25 -4.94 30.79
N ASP A 5 12.41 -4.32 31.05
CA ASP A 5 12.91 -3.19 30.25
C ASP A 5 13.30 -3.64 28.85
N LEU A 6 13.89 -4.84 28.72
CA LEU A 6 14.23 -5.44 27.43
C LEU A 6 12.96 -5.72 26.59
N TYR A 7 11.93 -6.31 27.20
CA TYR A 7 10.65 -6.55 26.52
C TYR A 7 9.94 -5.24 26.13
N SER A 8 9.92 -4.26 27.03
CA SER A 8 9.33 -2.95 26.75
C SER A 8 10.05 -2.26 25.58
N SER A 9 11.39 -2.34 25.52
CA SER A 9 12.15 -1.80 24.39
C SER A 9 11.88 -2.55 23.08
N LEU A 10 11.65 -3.87 23.12
CA LEU A 10 11.41 -4.69 21.93
C LEU A 10 10.09 -4.32 21.24
N VAL A 11 9.08 -3.86 21.99
CA VAL A 11 7.78 -3.43 21.45
C VAL A 11 7.91 -2.20 20.53
N PHE A 12 8.87 -1.32 20.79
CA PHE A 12 9.09 -0.12 19.98
C PHE A 12 9.92 -0.39 18.73
N VAL A 13 10.72 -1.45 18.69
CA VAL A 13 11.61 -1.78 17.56
C VAL A 13 10.84 -1.89 16.23
N PRO A 14 9.71 -2.62 16.13
CA PRO A 14 8.93 -2.70 14.90
C PRO A 14 8.41 -1.35 14.42
N ILE A 15 8.03 -0.46 15.34
CA ILE A 15 7.49 0.88 15.03
C ILE A 15 8.62 1.76 14.47
N VAL A 16 9.75 1.80 15.16
CA VAL A 16 10.92 2.57 14.73
C VAL A 16 11.43 2.04 13.39
N LEU A 17 11.52 0.73 13.22
CA LEU A 17 11.91 0.10 11.96
C LEU A 17 10.95 0.47 10.83
N ALA A 18 9.63 0.42 11.05
CA ALA A 18 8.64 0.83 10.05
C ALA A 18 8.84 2.28 9.62
N ILE A 19 9.04 3.20 10.56
CA ILE A 19 9.28 4.62 10.27
C ILE A 19 10.55 4.82 9.45
N LEU A 20 11.65 4.13 9.80
CA LEU A 20 12.91 4.20 9.06
C LEU A 20 12.74 3.69 7.62
N LEU A 21 12.06 2.55 7.45
CA LEU A 21 11.77 1.97 6.14
C LEU A 21 10.90 2.89 5.29
N MET A 22 9.89 3.52 5.89
CA MET A 22 9.05 4.50 5.22
C MET A 22 9.90 5.68 4.76
N ILE A 23 10.69 6.31 5.63
CA ILE A 23 11.57 7.42 5.24
C ILE A 23 12.50 7.02 4.08
N PHE A 24 13.10 5.83 4.17
CA PHE A 24 13.94 5.29 3.11
C PHE A 24 13.20 5.14 1.77
N ALA A 25 11.97 4.60 1.79
CA ALA A 25 11.12 4.49 0.62
C ALA A 25 10.77 5.85 0.00
N GLY A 26 10.58 6.88 0.84
CA GLY A 26 10.35 8.25 0.39
C GLY A 26 11.52 8.79 -0.42
N LYS A 27 12.75 8.65 0.11
CA LYS A 27 14.00 9.06 -0.54
C LYS A 27 14.25 8.34 -1.86
N ARG A 28 13.94 7.03 -1.91
CA ARG A 28 14.14 6.17 -3.09
C ARG A 28 12.98 6.20 -4.09
N ASN A 29 11.96 7.01 -3.80
CA ASN A 29 10.74 7.10 -4.60
C ASN A 29 9.94 5.78 -4.75
N ILE A 30 10.04 4.88 -3.77
CA ILE A 30 9.42 3.55 -3.81
C ILE A 30 7.89 3.67 -3.73
N LYS A 31 7.20 2.84 -4.51
CA LYS A 31 5.74 2.73 -4.64
C LYS A 31 5.28 1.43 -3.99
N VAL A 32 4.40 1.51 -3.02
CA VAL A 32 3.98 0.35 -2.22
C VAL A 32 2.51 0.04 -2.42
N TYR A 33 1.68 1.08 -2.52
CA TYR A 33 0.24 0.95 -2.62
C TYR A 33 -0.26 1.55 -3.92
N LEU A 34 -1.24 0.90 -4.54
CA LEU A 34 -1.84 1.40 -5.76
C LEU A 34 -2.61 2.70 -5.49
N SER A 35 -3.36 2.76 -4.40
CA SER A 35 -4.21 3.89 -4.04
C SER A 35 -4.34 4.03 -2.51
N LYS A 36 -4.99 5.11 -2.06
CA LYS A 36 -5.38 5.25 -0.65
C LYS A 36 -6.34 4.14 -0.19
N PHE A 37 -7.19 3.65 -1.10
CA PHE A 37 -8.08 2.53 -0.82
C PHE A 37 -7.32 1.21 -0.65
N ASP A 38 -6.27 0.98 -1.45
CA ASP A 38 -5.38 -0.18 -1.25
C ASP A 38 -4.71 -0.16 0.13
N LEU A 39 -4.25 1.01 0.57
CA LEU A 39 -3.65 1.17 1.89
C LEU A 39 -4.67 1.04 3.04
N VAL A 40 -5.71 1.88 3.08
CA VAL A 40 -6.62 1.96 4.23
C VAL A 40 -7.83 1.05 4.07
N GLY A 41 -8.40 0.99 2.87
CA GLY A 41 -9.57 0.16 2.58
C GLY A 41 -9.28 -1.31 2.79
N LEU A 42 -8.24 -1.85 2.14
CA LEU A 42 -7.95 -3.27 2.20
C LEU A 42 -7.26 -3.73 3.50
N HIS A 43 -6.44 -2.90 4.14
CA HIS A 43 -5.73 -3.32 5.36
C HIS A 43 -6.47 -3.00 6.66
N LEU A 44 -7.42 -2.06 6.66
CA LEU A 44 -8.14 -1.65 7.88
C LEU A 44 -9.64 -1.83 7.76
N ILE A 45 -10.28 -1.22 6.76
CA ILE A 45 -11.74 -1.22 6.64
C ILE A 45 -12.26 -2.64 6.34
N PHE A 46 -11.61 -3.33 5.41
CA PHE A 46 -12.04 -4.67 5.01
C PHE A 46 -11.94 -5.67 6.18
N PRO A 47 -10.81 -5.81 6.89
CA PRO A 47 -10.69 -6.79 7.96
C PRO A 47 -11.50 -6.44 9.21
N LEU A 48 -11.64 -5.15 9.56
CA LEU A 48 -12.27 -4.75 10.81
C LEU A 48 -13.79 -4.54 10.72
N VAL A 49 -14.29 -4.14 9.55
CA VAL A 49 -15.71 -3.77 9.39
C VAL A 49 -16.41 -4.72 8.42
N ILE A 50 -15.89 -4.83 7.18
CA ILE A 50 -16.59 -5.57 6.12
C ILE A 50 -16.59 -7.07 6.41
N PHE A 51 -15.44 -7.61 6.83
CA PHE A 51 -15.28 -9.05 7.04
C PHE A 51 -16.19 -9.59 8.16
N PRO A 52 -16.24 -9.02 9.38
CA PRO A 52 -17.14 -9.51 10.42
C PRO A 52 -18.62 -9.46 10.02
N ILE A 53 -19.05 -8.40 9.31
CA ILE A 53 -20.41 -8.26 8.81
C ILE A 53 -20.71 -9.35 7.77
N PHE A 54 -19.78 -9.58 6.83
CA PHE A 54 -19.91 -10.63 5.82
C PHE A 54 -20.02 -12.02 6.45
N VAL A 55 -19.17 -12.33 7.44
CA VAL A 55 -19.23 -13.59 8.19
C VAL A 55 -20.58 -13.76 8.87
N ALA A 56 -21.07 -12.74 9.56
CA ALA A 56 -22.36 -12.80 10.25
C ALA A 56 -23.53 -13.08 9.29
N ILE A 57 -23.56 -12.40 8.14
CA ILE A 57 -24.59 -12.62 7.11
C ILE A 57 -24.47 -14.04 6.54
N PHE A 58 -23.25 -14.51 6.25
CA PHE A 58 -23.03 -15.84 5.70
C PHE A 58 -23.48 -16.94 6.67
N CYS A 59 -23.14 -16.83 7.95
CA CYS A 59 -23.59 -17.76 8.98
C CYS A 59 -25.14 -17.80 9.05
N ALA A 60 -25.82 -16.65 9.03
CA ALA A 60 -27.28 -16.61 9.03
C ALA A 60 -27.91 -17.28 7.78
N VAL A 61 -27.26 -17.16 6.62
CA VAL A 61 -27.68 -17.84 5.39
C VAL A 61 -27.47 -19.35 5.50
N CYS A 62 -26.33 -19.81 6.02
CA CYS A 62 -26.08 -21.24 6.25
C CYS A 62 -27.12 -21.86 7.19
N GLU A 63 -27.45 -21.16 8.29
CA GLU A 63 -28.48 -21.58 9.23
C GLU A 63 -29.86 -21.67 8.56
N TYR A 64 -30.22 -20.70 7.71
CA TYR A 64 -31.48 -20.74 6.94
C TYR A 64 -31.58 -21.96 6.00
N PHE A 65 -30.45 -22.44 5.47
CA PHE A 65 -30.40 -23.61 4.59
C PHE A 65 -30.11 -24.93 5.33
N ASP A 66 -30.16 -24.94 6.66
CA ASP A 66 -29.88 -26.12 7.51
C ASP A 66 -28.47 -26.71 7.26
N VAL A 67 -27.52 -25.85 6.85
CA VAL A 67 -26.11 -26.20 6.72
C VAL A 67 -25.47 -26.14 8.11
N SER A 68 -24.69 -27.16 8.46
CA SER A 68 -24.03 -27.19 9.76
C SER A 68 -23.10 -25.99 9.95
N ASN A 69 -23.01 -25.48 11.18
CA ASN A 69 -22.12 -24.35 11.49
C ASN A 69 -20.65 -24.67 11.19
N ASP A 70 -20.23 -25.92 11.37
CA ASP A 70 -18.85 -26.36 11.11
C ASP A 70 -18.53 -26.34 9.61
N ASP A 71 -19.47 -26.77 8.76
CA ASP A 71 -19.33 -26.68 7.31
C ASP A 71 -19.32 -25.22 6.85
N GLY A 72 -20.25 -24.41 7.35
CA GLY A 72 -20.31 -22.98 7.06
C GLY A 72 -19.02 -22.24 7.44
N LEU A 73 -18.48 -22.51 8.62
CA LEU A 73 -17.21 -21.92 9.09
C LEU A 73 -16.02 -22.37 8.24
N THR A 74 -16.03 -23.63 7.80
CA THR A 74 -15.00 -24.17 6.90
C THR A 74 -15.02 -23.46 5.54
N TYR A 75 -16.19 -23.19 4.96
CA TYR A 75 -16.31 -22.38 3.74
C TYR A 75 -15.79 -20.96 3.93
N ILE A 76 -16.11 -20.30 5.05
CA ILE A 76 -15.60 -18.96 5.37
C ILE A 76 -14.07 -18.98 5.43
N PHE A 77 -13.50 -19.98 6.11
CA PHE A 77 -12.05 -20.10 6.28
C PHE A 77 -11.31 -20.24 4.95
N TYR A 78 -11.74 -21.16 4.08
CA TYR A 78 -11.14 -21.31 2.75
C TYR A 78 -11.33 -20.09 1.87
N THR A 79 -12.50 -19.45 1.93
CA THR A 79 -12.77 -18.19 1.22
C THR A 79 -11.80 -17.10 1.66
N MET A 80 -11.51 -16.99 2.95
CA MET A 80 -10.54 -16.02 3.47
C MET A 80 -9.12 -16.29 3.01
N LEU A 81 -8.67 -17.55 3.07
CA LEU A 81 -7.35 -17.93 2.54
C LEU A 81 -7.21 -17.58 1.06
N PHE A 82 -8.27 -17.82 0.27
CA PHE A 82 -8.30 -17.48 -1.14
C PHE A 82 -8.21 -15.96 -1.38
N ILE A 83 -8.96 -15.16 -0.63
CA ILE A 83 -8.91 -13.69 -0.73
C ILE A 83 -7.51 -13.16 -0.33
N ILE A 84 -6.92 -13.68 0.75
CA ILE A 84 -5.57 -13.31 1.18
C ILE A 84 -4.54 -13.67 0.10
N ALA A 85 -4.66 -14.83 -0.54
CA ALA A 85 -3.78 -15.24 -1.63
C ALA A 85 -3.88 -14.31 -2.85
N ILE A 86 -5.10 -13.99 -3.30
CA ILE A 86 -5.32 -13.01 -4.37
C ILE A 86 -4.73 -11.66 -3.99
N TYR A 87 -4.95 -11.22 -2.76
CA TYR A 87 -4.44 -9.95 -2.27
C TYR A 87 -2.91 -9.90 -2.25
N ALA A 88 -2.26 -11.00 -1.84
CA ALA A 88 -0.81 -11.13 -1.87
C ALA A 88 -0.30 -11.03 -3.32
N ILE A 89 -0.89 -11.77 -4.26
CA ILE A 89 -0.52 -11.72 -5.69
C ILE A 89 -0.68 -10.31 -6.25
N PHE A 90 -1.80 -9.65 -5.96
CA PHE A 90 -2.03 -8.25 -6.34
C PHE A 90 -0.96 -7.32 -5.73
N GLY A 91 -0.57 -7.55 -4.48
CA GLY A 91 0.48 -6.80 -3.83
C GLY A 91 1.84 -6.96 -4.49
N PHE A 92 2.23 -8.20 -4.81
CA PHE A 92 3.43 -8.48 -5.59
C PHE A 92 3.41 -7.78 -6.94
N TYR A 93 2.28 -7.85 -7.64
CA TYR A 93 2.09 -7.18 -8.91
C TYR A 93 2.32 -5.66 -8.83
N VAL A 94 1.72 -4.99 -7.83
CA VAL A 94 1.91 -3.54 -7.63
C VAL A 94 3.38 -3.22 -7.33
N CYS A 95 4.01 -3.97 -6.43
CA CYS A 95 5.41 -3.76 -6.07
C CYS A 95 6.37 -3.96 -7.25
N ILE A 96 6.12 -4.94 -8.12
CA ILE A 96 6.94 -5.19 -9.31
C ILE A 96 6.67 -4.16 -10.41
N ARG A 97 5.40 -3.85 -10.70
CA ARG A 97 5.02 -2.98 -11.83
C ARG A 97 5.48 -1.54 -11.65
N TYR A 98 5.49 -1.03 -10.41
CA TYR A 98 5.72 0.39 -10.13
C TYR A 98 7.08 0.71 -9.50
N ASN A 99 7.96 -0.28 -9.34
CA ASN A 99 9.32 -0.08 -8.86
C ASN A 99 10.34 -0.74 -9.80
N HIS A 100 11.33 0.04 -10.24
CA HIS A 100 12.44 -0.49 -11.01
C HIS A 100 13.57 -0.95 -10.08
N GLY A 101 14.10 -2.15 -10.34
CA GLY A 101 15.22 -2.73 -9.60
C GLY A 101 14.80 -3.65 -8.45
N PHE A 102 15.52 -4.77 -8.32
CA PHE A 102 15.23 -5.83 -7.34
C PHE A 102 15.12 -5.31 -5.90
N LEU A 103 16.09 -4.50 -5.46
CA LEU A 103 16.09 -3.94 -4.10
C LEU A 103 14.87 -3.06 -3.84
N ASN A 104 14.47 -2.20 -4.77
CA ASN A 104 13.31 -1.34 -4.59
C ASN A 104 12.02 -2.15 -4.48
N CYS A 105 11.89 -3.23 -5.27
CA CYS A 105 10.78 -4.16 -5.16
C CYS A 105 10.79 -4.91 -3.82
N PHE A 106 11.94 -5.40 -3.37
CA PHE A 106 12.09 -6.07 -2.08
C PHE A 106 11.67 -5.17 -0.92
N TRP A 107 12.15 -3.93 -0.88
CA TRP A 107 11.75 -2.96 0.14
C TRP A 107 10.26 -2.60 0.06
N ALA A 108 9.69 -2.51 -1.15
CA ALA A 108 8.26 -2.27 -1.33
C ALA A 108 7.42 -3.41 -0.73
N LEU A 109 7.81 -4.67 -0.96
CA LEU A 109 7.15 -5.83 -0.38
C LEU A 109 7.22 -5.84 1.14
N LEU A 110 8.41 -5.56 1.69
CA LEU A 110 8.62 -5.52 3.14
C LEU A 110 7.76 -4.43 3.79
N LEU A 111 7.63 -3.26 3.16
CA LEU A 111 6.75 -2.18 3.63
C LEU A 111 5.25 -2.50 3.49
N ARG A 112 4.86 -3.24 2.46
CA ARG A 112 3.47 -3.59 2.19
C ARG A 112 2.92 -4.54 3.24
N PHE A 113 3.67 -5.59 3.57
CA PHE A 113 3.28 -6.57 4.59
C PHE A 113 3.58 -6.12 6.02
N ASN A 114 4.11 -4.91 6.20
CA ASN A 114 4.29 -4.33 7.52
C ASN A 114 2.98 -3.71 8.03
N PHE A 115 2.40 -4.34 9.05
CA PHE A 115 1.15 -3.90 9.69
C PHE A 115 1.23 -2.49 10.31
N MET A 116 2.42 -1.98 10.62
CA MET A 116 2.60 -0.64 11.17
C MET A 116 2.40 0.46 10.11
N THR A 117 2.55 0.16 8.82
CA THR A 117 2.46 1.16 7.75
C THR A 117 1.08 1.84 7.66
N PRO A 118 -0.06 1.09 7.64
CA PRO A 118 -1.39 1.70 7.70
C PRO A 118 -1.63 2.54 8.96
N LEU A 119 -1.15 2.08 10.13
CA LEU A 119 -1.31 2.79 11.41
C LEU A 119 -0.57 4.13 11.42
N VAL A 120 0.69 4.14 10.96
CA VAL A 120 1.47 5.37 10.83
C VAL A 120 0.83 6.30 9.78
N TYR A 121 0.28 5.77 8.69
CA TYR A 121 -0.45 6.60 7.73
C TYR A 121 -1.66 7.31 8.36
N LEU A 122 -2.43 6.63 9.21
CA LEU A 122 -3.55 7.22 9.95
C LEU A 122 -3.10 8.26 10.97
N LEU A 123 -2.09 7.94 11.80
CA LEU A 123 -1.57 8.83 12.84
C LEU A 123 -1.09 10.18 12.28
N PHE A 124 -0.53 10.17 11.08
CA PHE A 124 0.00 11.38 10.45
C PHE A 124 -1.03 12.12 9.56
N LEU A 125 -2.31 11.73 9.63
CA LEU A 125 -3.44 12.28 8.88
C LEU A 125 -3.24 12.23 7.36
N GLY A 126 -2.60 11.17 6.88
CA GLY A 126 -2.24 11.00 5.48
C GLY A 126 -1.04 11.85 5.05
N GLY A 127 -0.40 11.41 3.97
CA GLY A 127 0.82 12.05 3.48
C GLY A 127 0.59 13.43 2.83
N LYS A 128 1.66 14.24 2.79
CA LYS A 128 1.66 15.58 2.18
C LYS A 128 2.63 15.65 1.00
N GLY A 129 2.13 16.03 -0.18
CA GLY A 129 2.95 16.19 -1.39
C GLY A 129 3.42 17.62 -1.70
N ARG A 130 3.01 18.60 -0.89
CA ARG A 130 3.35 20.02 -1.07
C ARG A 130 3.89 20.63 0.22
N ASP A 131 4.80 21.58 0.10
CA ASP A 131 5.35 22.31 1.24
C ASP A 131 4.32 23.32 1.81
N LYS A 132 4.75 24.21 2.70
CA LYS A 132 3.87 25.26 3.27
C LYS A 132 3.59 26.39 2.26
N ASN A 133 4.43 26.51 1.24
CA ASN A 133 4.41 27.57 0.23
C ASN A 133 3.69 27.12 -1.07
N GLY A 134 3.19 25.88 -1.11
CA GLY A 134 2.48 25.31 -2.26
C GLY A 134 3.37 24.60 -3.28
N ASN A 135 4.69 24.57 -3.09
CA ASN A 135 5.62 23.90 -3.99
C ASN A 135 5.53 22.39 -3.86
N LYS A 136 5.72 21.68 -4.97
CA LYS A 136 5.75 20.20 -4.99
C LYS A 136 7.03 19.70 -4.33
N ILE A 137 6.88 18.80 -3.38
CA ILE A 137 8.00 18.11 -2.74
C ILE A 137 8.45 16.98 -3.67
N THR A 138 9.75 16.85 -3.90
CA THR A 138 10.40 15.78 -4.67
C THR A 138 11.37 15.01 -3.77
N PRO A 139 11.83 13.82 -4.18
CA PRO A 139 12.83 13.07 -3.42
C PRO A 139 14.17 13.81 -3.24
N GLU A 140 14.48 14.81 -4.06
CA GLU A 140 15.75 15.55 -4.03
C GLU A 140 15.75 16.62 -2.95
N ASN A 141 14.64 17.35 -2.81
CA ASN A 141 14.46 18.44 -1.85
C ASN A 141 13.79 17.99 -0.54
N VAL A 142 13.39 16.71 -0.42
CA VAL A 142 12.85 16.14 0.83
C VAL A 142 13.86 16.20 1.98
N LYS A 143 15.17 16.12 1.68
CA LYS A 143 16.24 16.14 2.69
C LYS A 143 16.32 17.46 3.47
N ASN A 144 15.75 18.53 2.91
CA ASN A 144 15.73 19.86 3.54
C ASN A 144 14.52 20.04 4.47
N LEU A 145 13.63 19.04 4.56
CA LEU A 145 12.47 19.07 5.46
C LEU A 145 12.85 18.51 6.84
N SER A 146 12.10 18.95 7.86
CA SER A 146 12.08 18.25 9.16
C SER A 146 11.71 16.78 9.01
N LEU A 147 12.14 15.91 9.93
CA LEU A 147 11.80 14.48 9.96
C LEU A 147 10.30 14.20 9.75
N PHE A 148 9.43 14.97 10.40
CA PHE A 148 7.97 14.87 10.24
C PHE A 148 7.49 15.20 8.82
N GLY A 149 8.13 16.18 8.17
CA GLY A 149 7.85 16.56 6.78
C GLY A 149 8.30 15.48 5.80
N GLU A 150 9.47 14.89 6.03
CA GLU A 150 9.99 13.78 5.25
C GLU A 150 9.10 12.52 5.37
N LEU A 151 8.66 12.18 6.58
CA LEU A 151 7.75 11.06 6.81
C LEU A 151 6.40 11.28 6.12
N LYS A 152 5.79 12.47 6.26
CA LYS A 152 4.54 12.81 5.57
C LYS A 152 4.69 12.78 4.05
N PHE A 153 5.81 13.26 3.52
CA PHE A 153 6.10 13.13 2.09
C PHE A 153 6.21 11.66 1.68
N SER A 154 6.93 10.86 2.46
CA SER A 154 7.09 9.44 2.15
C SER A 154 5.75 8.69 2.11
N LEU A 155 4.90 8.89 3.12
CA LEU A 155 3.55 8.32 3.17
C LEU A 155 2.72 8.69 1.93
N TYR A 156 2.86 9.92 1.44
CA TYR A 156 2.22 10.35 0.19
C TYR A 156 2.86 9.68 -1.03
N ASN A 157 4.17 9.53 -1.01
CA ASN A 157 4.96 9.09 -2.14
C ASN A 157 4.89 7.57 -2.38
N MET A 158 4.61 6.79 -1.33
CA MET A 158 4.36 5.35 -1.39
C MET A 158 3.10 4.98 -2.16
N ILE A 159 2.16 5.92 -2.34
CA ILE A 159 0.95 5.69 -3.13
C ILE A 159 1.22 6.03 -4.61
N VAL A 160 0.82 5.13 -5.51
CA VAL A 160 0.91 5.34 -6.97
C VAL A 160 -0.10 6.39 -7.40
N PHE A 161 -1.40 6.16 -7.18
CA PHE A 161 -2.47 7.07 -7.57
C PHE A 161 -2.88 7.99 -6.43
N ARG A 162 -2.45 9.25 -6.52
CA ARG A 162 -2.53 10.23 -5.43
C ARG A 162 -3.75 11.16 -5.52
N LYS A 163 -4.34 11.32 -6.72
CA LYS A 163 -5.57 12.07 -7.01
C LYS A 163 -6.26 11.56 -8.29
N ILE A 164 -7.56 11.85 -8.42
CA ILE A 164 -8.43 11.57 -9.58
C ILE A 164 -7.94 12.25 -10.88
N HIS A 165 -7.14 13.33 -10.79
CA HIS A 165 -6.62 14.09 -11.93
C HIS A 165 -5.37 13.52 -12.64
N ASP A 166 -4.78 12.42 -12.15
CA ASP A 166 -3.69 11.74 -12.87
C ASP A 166 -4.23 10.70 -13.89
N LYS A 167 -5.55 10.62 -14.11
CA LYS A 167 -6.14 9.80 -15.17
C LYS A 167 -5.65 10.23 -16.56
N ASP A 168 -5.43 11.52 -16.77
CA ASP A 168 -5.03 12.08 -18.07
C ASP A 168 -3.61 11.68 -18.48
N LYS A 169 -2.75 11.31 -17.52
CA LYS A 169 -1.37 10.90 -17.81
C LYS A 169 -1.22 9.43 -18.17
N PHE A 170 -2.21 8.60 -17.87
CA PHE A 170 -2.22 7.19 -18.27
C PHE A 170 -2.98 6.96 -19.58
N ALA A 171 -4.01 7.77 -19.87
CA ALA A 171 -4.67 7.75 -21.19
C ALA A 171 -3.73 8.14 -22.34
N GLY A 172 -2.72 9.00 -22.09
CA GLY A 172 -1.74 9.40 -23.11
C GLY A 172 -0.52 8.49 -23.26
N ARG A 173 -0.39 7.40 -22.50
CA ARG A 173 0.78 6.49 -22.64
C ARG A 173 0.60 5.42 -23.69
N ASP A 174 -0.65 5.17 -24.11
CA ASP A 174 -0.96 4.26 -25.21
C ASP A 174 -0.92 4.97 -26.58
N GLU A 175 -0.97 6.30 -26.63
CA GLU A 175 -0.83 7.09 -27.88
C GLU A 175 0.62 7.30 -28.34
N ILE A 176 1.62 7.20 -27.45
CA ILE A 176 3.02 7.47 -27.83
C ILE A 176 3.65 6.29 -28.59
N ASN A 177 3.13 5.07 -28.44
CA ASN A 177 3.68 3.90 -29.11
C ASN A 177 3.11 3.63 -30.52
N SER A 178 2.07 4.35 -30.98
CA SER A 178 1.56 4.18 -32.36
C SER A 178 2.26 5.06 -33.39
N ASN A 179 2.86 6.18 -32.98
CA ASN A 179 3.47 7.13 -33.92
C ASN A 179 4.92 6.79 -34.28
N ASP A 180 5.68 6.15 -33.39
CA ASP A 180 7.06 5.73 -33.70
C ASP A 180 7.13 4.54 -34.68
N LYS A 181 6.01 3.83 -34.91
CA LYS A 181 5.93 2.76 -35.92
C LYS A 181 5.44 3.23 -37.28
N ALA A 182 4.83 4.42 -37.37
CA ALA A 182 4.30 4.98 -38.62
C ALA A 182 5.33 5.83 -39.39
N LEU A 183 6.41 6.27 -38.74
CA LEU A 183 7.47 7.09 -39.36
C LEU A 183 8.62 6.30 -40.00
N ILE A 184 8.66 4.97 -39.85
CA ILE A 184 9.72 4.12 -40.44
C ILE A 184 9.27 3.48 -41.78
N SER A 185 8.02 3.70 -42.24
CA SER A 185 7.55 3.17 -43.54
C SER A 185 7.54 4.19 -44.69
N LYS A 186 8.15 5.37 -44.49
CA LYS A 186 8.30 6.39 -45.54
C LYS A 186 9.69 7.02 -45.46
N GLU A 187 10.73 6.21 -45.65
CA GLU A 187 11.94 6.65 -46.35
C GLU A 187 12.80 5.42 -46.68
N VAL A 188 13.11 5.31 -47.99
CA VAL A 188 13.88 4.29 -48.74
C VAL A 188 13.07 3.12 -49.30
#